data_AF-A0A3D8VDQ3-F1
#
_entry.id   AF-A0A3D8VDQ3-F1
#
_cell.length_a   1.000
_cell.length_b   1.000
_cell.length_c   1.000
_cell.angle_alpha   90.00
_cell.angle_beta   90.00
_cell.angle_gamma   90.00
#
_symmetry.space_group_name_H-M   'P 1'
#
loop_
_entity.id
_entity.type
_entity.pdbx_description
1 polymer ?
#
loop_
_entity_poly.entity_id
_entity_poly.type
_entity_poly.pdbx_seq_one_letter_code
_entity_poly.pdbx_strand_id
1 'polypeptide(L)'
;MTISPLGWLHTLGSLPAIPLAAYMLFKHGRIAPATGAGRAYFWFMLLGVLTVYPIAHQPVSAIVATVTLVALLVGYGLSKWPGRPRAAHYVETAALSLSVFLLMVPTVSESLRRLPAGHPLVTDMKDPLLLGAQGVLLLLLLVGVPLQLRSISKQQPALNPSVA
;
A
#
# COMPACT_ATOMS: atom_id res chain seq x y z
N MET A 1 -4.97 -7.83 28.35
CA MET A 1 -3.74 -7.36 27.69
C MET A 1 -3.96 -5.91 27.28
N THR A 2 -3.35 -4.97 27.99
CA THR A 2 -3.43 -3.54 27.66
C THR A 2 -2.55 -3.26 26.44
N ILE A 3 -3.17 -2.94 25.30
CA ILE A 3 -2.43 -2.49 24.11
C ILE A 3 -1.71 -1.19 24.51
N SER A 4 -0.39 -1.16 24.36
CA SER A 4 0.41 0.05 24.60
C SER A 4 -0.19 1.23 23.83
N PRO A 5 -0.16 2.48 24.35
CA PRO A 5 -0.59 3.67 23.63
C PRO A 5 -0.01 3.76 22.21
N LEU A 6 1.22 3.26 22.02
CA LEU A 6 1.88 3.18 20.71
C LEU A 6 1.22 2.18 19.74
N GLY A 7 0.75 1.04 20.26
CA GLY A 7 0.04 0.03 19.49
C GLY A 7 -1.34 0.53 19.02
N TRP A 8 -2.05 1.26 19.87
CA TRP A 8 -3.28 1.96 19.48
C TRP A 8 -3.03 2.99 18.38
N LEU A 9 -1.95 3.77 18.51
CA LEU A 9 -1.56 4.77 17.54
C LEU A 9 -1.18 4.13 16.20
N HIS A 10 -0.48 2.99 16.21
CA HIS A 10 -0.18 2.21 15.01
C HIS A 10 -1.45 1.71 14.32
N THR A 11 -2.39 1.12 15.06
CA THR A 11 -3.63 0.56 14.49
C THR A 11 -4.55 1.66 13.99
N LEU A 12 -4.90 2.65 14.81
CA LEU A 12 -5.76 3.77 14.42
C LEU A 12 -5.12 4.67 13.35
N GLY A 13 -3.79 4.76 13.36
CA GLY A 13 -3.02 5.54 12.41
C GLY A 13 -2.88 4.87 11.04
N SER A 14 -2.94 3.55 10.94
CA SER A 14 -2.80 2.84 9.65
C SER A 14 -4.12 2.32 9.09
N LEU A 15 -5.11 2.00 9.93
CA LEU A 15 -6.39 1.43 9.50
C LEU A 15 -7.08 2.26 8.40
N PRO A 16 -7.16 3.60 8.50
CA PRO A 16 -7.84 4.41 7.50
C PRO A 16 -7.15 4.38 6.12
N ALA A 17 -5.87 3.98 6.04
CA ALA A 17 -5.18 3.88 4.76
C ALA A 17 -5.80 2.81 3.84
N ILE A 18 -6.40 1.75 4.39
CA ILE A 18 -7.02 0.68 3.62
C ILE A 18 -8.25 1.17 2.84
N PRO A 19 -9.30 1.74 3.46
CA PRO A 19 -10.46 2.25 2.72
C PRO A 19 -10.08 3.41 1.78
N LEU A 20 -9.07 4.23 2.12
CA LEU A 20 -8.56 5.26 1.22
C LEU A 20 -7.90 4.68 -0.03
N ALA A 21 -7.06 3.65 0.13
CA ALA A 21 -6.44 2.93 -0.98
C ALA A 21 -7.52 2.29 -1.87
N ALA A 22 -8.46 1.56 -1.27
CA ALA A 22 -9.58 0.94 -1.99
C ALA A 22 -10.37 1.99 -2.79
N TYR A 23 -10.77 3.09 -2.15
CA TYR A 23 -11.47 4.19 -2.81
C TYR A 23 -10.71 4.73 -4.03
N MET A 24 -9.39 4.97 -3.89
CA MET A 24 -8.59 5.48 -5.00
C MET A 24 -8.41 4.46 -6.11
N LEU A 25 -8.20 3.18 -5.78
CA LEU A 25 -8.09 2.11 -6.76
C LEU A 25 -9.39 1.94 -7.55
N PHE A 26 -10.55 1.99 -6.90
CA PHE A 26 -11.85 1.92 -7.58
C PHE A 26 -12.15 3.16 -8.43
N LYS A 27 -11.94 4.37 -7.89
CA LYS A 27 -12.32 5.61 -8.57
C LYS A 27 -11.33 6.05 -9.65
N HIS A 28 -10.03 5.89 -9.42
CA HIS A 28 -8.96 6.40 -10.28
C HIS A 28 -8.14 5.29 -10.95
N GLY A 29 -8.39 4.02 -10.62
CA GLY A 29 -7.58 2.88 -11.09
C GLY A 29 -6.20 2.79 -10.44
N ARG A 30 -5.77 3.79 -9.67
CA ARG A 30 -4.45 3.91 -9.04
C ARG A 30 -4.52 4.78 -7.80
N ILE A 31 -3.49 4.72 -6.98
CA ILE A 31 -3.30 5.72 -5.92
C ILE A 31 -3.05 7.08 -6.58
N ALA A 32 -3.79 8.10 -6.14
CA ALA A 32 -3.80 9.43 -6.75
C ALA A 32 -3.29 10.48 -5.74
N PRO A 33 -1.96 10.72 -5.67
CA PRO A 33 -1.35 11.58 -4.65
C PRO A 33 -1.86 13.02 -4.61
N ALA A 34 -2.30 13.56 -5.75
CA ALA A 34 -2.80 14.92 -5.88
C ALA A 34 -4.19 15.13 -5.24
N THR A 35 -4.90 14.06 -4.91
CA THR A 35 -6.26 14.14 -4.35
C THR A 35 -6.24 14.33 -2.83
N GLY A 36 -7.37 14.76 -2.25
CA GLY A 36 -7.54 14.77 -0.79
C GLY A 36 -7.33 13.38 -0.15
N ALA A 37 -7.89 12.34 -0.78
CA ALA A 37 -7.72 10.95 -0.34
C ALA A 37 -6.26 10.48 -0.42
N GLY A 38 -5.51 10.89 -1.46
CA GLY A 38 -4.08 10.61 -1.58
C GLY A 38 -3.28 11.26 -0.45
N ARG A 39 -3.52 12.54 -0.17
CA ARG A 39 -2.85 13.22 0.95
C ARG A 39 -3.16 12.56 2.30
N ALA A 40 -4.41 12.16 2.54
CA ALA A 40 -4.78 11.43 3.74
C ALA A 40 -4.08 10.06 3.81
N TYR A 41 -4.08 9.29 2.72
CA TYR A 41 -3.39 8.01 2.62
C TYR A 41 -1.91 8.12 2.97
N PHE A 42 -1.23 9.15 2.45
CA PHE A 42 0.18 9.41 2.77
C PHE A 42 0.41 9.53 4.27
N TRP A 43 -0.35 10.38 4.96
CA TRP A 43 -0.13 10.63 6.38
C TRP A 43 -0.46 9.41 7.25
N PHE A 44 -1.53 8.69 6.94
CA PHE A 44 -1.86 7.43 7.64
C PHE A 44 -0.81 6.35 7.40
N MET A 45 -0.35 6.17 6.16
CA MET A 45 0.74 5.24 5.85
C MET A 45 2.05 5.62 6.52
N LEU A 46 2.41 6.90 6.52
CA LEU A 46 3.62 7.40 7.16
C LEU A 46 3.58 7.17 8.67
N LEU A 47 2.45 7.48 9.31
CA LEU A 47 2.26 7.22 10.74
C LEU A 47 2.32 5.72 11.06
N GLY A 48 1.63 4.91 10.26
CA GLY A 48 1.61 3.46 10.38
C GLY A 48 3.01 2.85 10.26
N VAL A 49 3.79 3.24 9.27
CA VAL A 49 5.12 2.67 9.02
C VAL A 49 6.14 3.12 10.05
N LEU A 50 6.12 4.38 10.47
CA LEU A 50 7.03 4.91 11.49
C LEU A 50 6.81 4.27 12.86
N THR A 51 5.55 3.91 13.18
CA THR A 51 5.22 3.21 14.42
C THR A 51 5.63 1.74 14.43
N VAL A 52 5.95 1.12 13.28
CA VAL A 52 6.46 -0.26 13.24
C VAL A 52 7.83 -0.38 13.88
N TYR A 53 8.75 0.56 13.64
CA TYR A 53 10.13 0.46 14.15
C TYR A 53 10.25 0.25 15.66
N PRO A 54 9.54 0.99 16.53
CA PRO A 54 9.57 0.74 17.98
C PRO A 54 8.76 -0.49 18.43
N ILE A 55 7.82 -0.98 17.62
CA ILE A 55 6.92 -2.11 17.96
C ILE A 55 7.43 -3.45 17.41
N ALA A 56 8.27 -3.41 16.36
CA ALA A 56 8.73 -4.60 15.66
C ALA A 56 9.70 -5.40 16.50
N HIS A 57 9.28 -6.61 16.88
CA HIS A 57 10.14 -7.59 17.57
C HIS A 57 10.86 -8.52 16.58
N GLN A 58 10.44 -8.52 15.31
CA GLN A 58 10.95 -9.40 14.26
C GLN A 58 11.64 -8.57 13.17
N PRO A 59 12.80 -9.01 12.65
CA PRO A 59 13.54 -8.27 11.62
C PRO A 59 12.73 -8.11 10.33
N VAL A 60 11.90 -9.10 9.99
CA VAL A 60 11.02 -9.05 8.81
C VAL A 60 10.06 -7.86 8.86
N SER A 61 9.51 -7.53 10.02
CA SER A 61 8.60 -6.39 10.18
C SER A 61 9.30 -5.06 9.90
N ALA A 62 10.54 -4.91 10.37
CA ALA A 62 11.35 -3.72 10.10
C ALA A 62 11.74 -3.60 8.62
N ILE A 63 12.03 -4.72 7.95
CA ILE A 63 12.30 -4.76 6.50
C ILE A 63 11.06 -4.33 5.73
N VAL A 64 9.89 -4.95 6.01
CA VAL A 64 8.63 -4.60 5.35
C VAL A 64 8.29 -3.12 5.56
N ALA A 65 8.45 -2.61 6.78
CA ALA A 65 8.26 -1.20 7.07
C ALA A 65 9.20 -0.31 6.25
N THR A 66 10.49 -0.65 6.18
CA THR A 66 11.47 0.13 5.43
C THR A 66 11.16 0.14 3.93
N VAL A 67 10.84 -1.01 3.34
CA VAL A 67 10.44 -1.09 1.93
C VAL A 67 9.16 -0.30 1.67
N THR A 68 8.19 -0.37 2.58
CA THR A 68 6.94 0.41 2.48
C THR A 68 7.22 1.91 2.51
N LEU A 69 8.08 2.36 3.44
CA LEU A 69 8.46 3.76 3.57
C LEU A 69 9.18 4.26 2.31
N VAL A 70 10.14 3.49 1.80
CA VAL A 70 10.85 3.83 0.55
C VAL A 70 9.87 3.91 -0.61
N ALA A 71 8.99 2.93 -0.78
CA ALA A 71 7.99 2.92 -1.85
C ALA A 71 7.05 4.14 -1.75
N LEU A 72 6.62 4.49 -0.54
CA LEU A 72 5.78 5.66 -0.28
C LEU A 72 6.53 6.96 -0.63
N LEU A 73 7.76 7.14 -0.15
CA LEU A 73 8.55 8.34 -0.40
C LEU A 73 8.92 8.50 -1.88
N VAL A 74 9.28 7.42 -2.57
CA VAL A 74 9.52 7.43 -4.02
C VAL A 74 8.25 7.80 -4.77
N GLY A 75 7.12 7.17 -4.46
CA GLY A 75 5.85 7.44 -5.13
C GLY A 75 5.39 8.89 -4.97
N TYR A 76 5.38 9.41 -3.74
CA TYR A 76 4.98 10.78 -3.46
C TYR A 76 6.02 11.82 -3.91
N GLY A 77 7.31 11.49 -3.85
CA GLY A 77 8.40 12.33 -4.35
C GLY A 77 8.30 12.54 -5.85
N LEU A 78 8.13 11.45 -6.61
CA LEU A 78 7.92 11.52 -8.07
C LEU A 78 6.63 12.24 -8.44
N SER A 79 5.57 12.11 -7.64
CA SER A 79 4.32 12.84 -7.90
C SER A 79 4.46 14.36 -7.78
N LYS A 80 5.40 14.85 -6.97
CA LYS A 80 5.61 16.29 -6.74
C LYS A 80 6.62 16.90 -7.71
N TRP A 81 7.30 16.10 -8.54
CA TRP A 81 8.32 16.61 -9.45
C TRP A 81 7.67 17.30 -10.67
N PRO A 82 7.87 18.62 -10.86
CA PRO A 82 7.40 19.33 -12.05
C PRO A 82 8.12 18.85 -13.32
N GLY A 83 7.37 18.64 -14.42
CA GLY A 83 7.95 18.25 -15.71
C GLY A 83 8.56 16.84 -15.77
N ARG A 84 8.15 15.96 -14.84
CA ARG A 84 8.69 14.60 -14.74
C ARG A 84 8.53 13.79 -16.03
N PRO A 85 9.54 12.97 -16.39
CA PRO A 85 9.49 12.17 -17.61
C PRO A 85 8.44 11.07 -17.52
N ARG A 86 8.04 10.50 -18.67
CA ARG A 86 7.07 9.38 -18.73
C ARG A 86 7.43 8.23 -17.79
N ALA A 87 8.72 7.90 -17.68
CA ALA A 87 9.25 6.90 -16.75
C ALA A 87 8.82 7.13 -15.30
N ALA A 88 8.77 8.38 -14.84
CA ALA A 88 8.39 8.73 -13.47
C ALA A 88 6.93 8.39 -13.14
N HIS A 89 6.02 8.43 -14.11
CA HIS A 89 4.62 8.03 -13.90
C HIS A 89 4.49 6.51 -13.69
N TYR A 90 5.28 5.71 -14.40
CA TYR A 90 5.32 4.27 -14.23
C TYR A 90 5.91 3.89 -12.87
N VAL A 91 7.02 4.52 -12.48
CA VAL A 91 7.67 4.28 -11.17
C VAL A 91 6.78 4.74 -10.01
N GLU A 92 6.13 5.92 -10.11
CA GLU A 92 5.14 6.35 -9.10
C GLU A 92 4.07 5.29 -8.90
N THR A 93 3.47 4.83 -9.99
CA THR A 93 2.34 3.91 -9.93
C THR A 93 2.76 2.57 -9.35
N ALA A 94 3.90 2.02 -9.80
CA ALA A 94 4.43 0.77 -9.27
C ALA A 94 4.79 0.89 -7.77
N ALA A 95 5.45 1.97 -7.37
CA ALA A 95 5.84 2.19 -5.98
C ALA A 95 4.61 2.36 -5.06
N LEU A 96 3.61 3.13 -5.47
CA LEU A 96 2.40 3.31 -4.66
C LEU A 96 1.54 2.04 -4.63
N SER A 97 1.45 1.27 -5.71
CA SER A 97 0.79 -0.04 -5.69
C SER A 97 1.53 -1.05 -4.81
N LEU A 98 2.87 -1.04 -4.81
CA LEU A 98 3.67 -1.82 -3.87
C LEU A 98 3.40 -1.41 -2.42
N SER A 99 3.23 -0.11 -2.13
CA SER A 99 2.89 0.35 -0.78
C SER A 99 1.54 -0.19 -0.29
N VAL A 100 0.54 -0.30 -1.17
CA VAL A 100 -0.76 -0.92 -0.85
C VAL A 100 -0.61 -2.41 -0.59
N PHE A 101 0.15 -3.12 -1.43
CA PHE A 101 0.44 -4.53 -1.22
C PHE A 101 1.10 -4.78 0.15
N LEU A 102 2.14 -4.01 0.48
CA LEU A 102 2.86 -4.16 1.75
C LEU A 102 2.03 -3.73 2.97
N LEU A 103 1.05 -2.84 2.81
CA LEU A 103 0.03 -2.57 3.83
C LEU A 103 -0.87 -3.80 4.05
N MET A 104 -1.33 -4.43 2.96
CA MET A 104 -2.31 -5.51 3.04
C MET A 104 -1.74 -6.83 3.58
N VAL A 105 -0.46 -7.14 3.33
CA VAL A 105 0.19 -8.39 3.81
C VAL A 105 0.05 -8.59 5.33
N PRO A 106 0.52 -7.67 6.20
CA PRO A 106 0.36 -7.82 7.64
C PRO A 106 -1.09 -7.69 8.08
N THR A 107 -1.91 -6.84 7.44
CA THR A 107 -3.33 -6.68 7.78
C THR A 107 -4.13 -7.97 7.59
N VAL A 108 -3.98 -8.63 6.44
CA VAL A 108 -4.66 -9.90 6.16
C VAL A 108 -4.12 -11.00 7.09
N SER A 109 -2.80 -11.06 7.27
CA SER A 109 -2.19 -12.05 8.17
C SER A 109 -2.67 -11.90 9.63
N GLU A 110 -2.86 -10.67 10.11
CA GLU A 110 -3.41 -10.40 11.43
C GLU A 110 -4.91 -10.71 11.52
N SER A 111 -5.67 -10.33 10.49
CA SER A 111 -7.12 -10.55 10.46
C SER A 111 -7.47 -12.03 10.50
N LEU A 112 -6.78 -12.86 9.70
CA LEU A 112 -6.98 -14.32 9.68
C LEU A 112 -6.60 -15.01 11.00
N ARG A 113 -5.66 -14.44 11.76
CA ARG A 113 -5.22 -14.98 13.06
C ARG A 113 -6.06 -14.49 14.24
N ARG A 114 -6.86 -13.44 14.07
CA ARG A 114 -7.71 -12.87 15.13
C ARG A 114 -9.18 -13.13 14.94
N LEU A 115 -9.62 -13.39 13.70
CA LEU A 115 -11.02 -13.57 13.36
C LEU A 115 -11.30 -15.00 12.92
N PRO A 116 -12.51 -15.52 13.24
CA PRO A 116 -13.46 -15.02 14.24
C PRO A 116 -12.88 -15.00 15.68
N ALA A 117 -13.35 -14.07 16.51
CA ALA A 117 -12.86 -13.94 17.89
C ALA A 117 -13.07 -15.25 18.67
N GLY A 118 -12.00 -15.78 19.28
CA GLY A 118 -12.01 -17.07 19.99
C GLY A 118 -11.74 -18.29 19.12
N HIS A 119 -11.87 -18.17 17.79
CA HIS A 119 -11.62 -19.25 16.83
C HIS A 119 -10.85 -18.72 15.60
N PRO A 120 -9.52 -18.50 15.72
CA PRO A 120 -8.69 -18.05 14.59
C PRO A 120 -8.84 -18.96 13.37
N LEU A 121 -8.98 -18.38 12.18
CA LEU A 121 -8.99 -19.13 10.93
C LEU A 121 -7.61 -19.73 10.60
N VAL A 122 -6.54 -19.07 11.08
CA VAL A 122 -5.16 -19.48 10.87
C VAL A 122 -4.43 -19.46 12.20
N THR A 123 -3.70 -20.54 12.51
CA THR A 123 -2.88 -20.66 13.71
C THR A 123 -1.39 -20.79 13.39
N ASP A 124 -1.02 -21.17 12.17
CA ASP A 124 0.37 -21.33 11.70
C ASP A 124 0.68 -20.40 10.51
N MET A 125 1.92 -19.93 10.40
CA MET A 125 2.39 -19.11 9.27
C MET A 125 2.44 -19.87 7.94
N LYS A 126 2.39 -21.20 7.97
CA LYS A 126 2.40 -22.10 6.81
C LYS A 126 1.01 -22.60 6.42
N ASP A 127 -0.03 -22.08 7.05
CA ASP A 127 -1.40 -22.43 6.74
C ASP A 127 -1.71 -22.15 5.25
N PRO A 128 -2.24 -23.12 4.49
CA PRO A 128 -2.58 -22.95 3.08
C PRO A 128 -3.51 -21.76 2.82
N LEU A 129 -4.40 -21.41 3.77
CA LEU A 129 -5.29 -20.27 3.66
C LEU A 129 -4.51 -18.95 3.69
N LEU A 130 -3.54 -18.83 4.62
CA LEU A 130 -2.71 -17.64 4.72
C LEU A 130 -1.83 -17.46 3.48
N LEU A 131 -1.18 -18.55 3.05
CA LEU A 131 -0.35 -18.55 1.84
C LEU A 131 -1.18 -18.24 0.59
N GLY A 132 -2.38 -18.81 0.48
CA GLY A 132 -3.33 -18.52 -0.59
C GLY A 132 -3.74 -17.05 -0.61
N ALA A 133 -4.07 -16.46 0.54
CA ALA A 133 -4.43 -15.05 0.65
C ALA A 133 -3.28 -14.12 0.26
N GLN A 134 -2.06 -14.41 0.72
CA GLN A 134 -0.86 -13.68 0.31
C GLN A 134 -0.57 -13.84 -1.18
N GLY A 135 -0.78 -15.04 -1.73
CA GLY A 135 -0.68 -15.31 -3.17
C GLY A 135 -1.66 -14.49 -4.00
N VAL A 136 -2.91 -14.34 -3.53
CA VAL A 136 -3.91 -13.47 -4.17
C VAL A 136 -3.48 -12.01 -4.13
N LEU A 137 -2.97 -11.51 -2.99
CA LEU A 137 -2.45 -10.14 -2.91
C LEU A 137 -1.29 -9.91 -3.89
N LEU A 138 -0.39 -10.89 -4.00
CA LEU A 138 0.73 -10.83 -4.94
C LEU A 138 0.24 -10.85 -6.38
N LEU A 139 -0.74 -11.68 -6.71
CA LEU A 139 -1.36 -11.74 -8.03
C LEU A 139 -2.04 -10.41 -8.38
N LEU A 140 -2.75 -9.79 -7.43
CA LEU A 140 -3.34 -8.46 -7.61
C LEU A 140 -2.28 -7.40 -7.90
N LEU A 141 -1.12 -7.46 -7.24
CA LEU A 141 0.00 -6.56 -7.54
C LEU A 141 0.56 -6.81 -8.95
N LEU A 142 0.87 -8.08 -9.26
CA LEU A 142 1.51 -8.50 -10.51
C LEU A 142 0.63 -8.29 -11.74
N VAL A 143 -0.70 -8.39 -11.61
CA VAL A 143 -1.66 -8.14 -12.69
C VAL A 143 -2.12 -6.68 -12.69
N GLY A 144 -2.40 -6.13 -11.51
CA GLY A 144 -2.90 -4.77 -11.34
C GLY A 144 -1.92 -3.72 -11.84
N VAL A 145 -0.63 -3.83 -11.50
CA VAL A 145 0.38 -2.85 -11.94
C VAL A 145 0.47 -2.79 -13.47
N PRO A 146 0.67 -3.89 -14.22
CA PRO A 146 0.66 -3.85 -15.69
C PRO A 146 -0.61 -3.23 -16.28
N LEU A 147 -1.79 -3.53 -15.72
CA LEU A 147 -3.05 -2.92 -16.17
C LEU A 147 -3.06 -1.40 -15.94
N GLN A 148 -2.59 -0.94 -14.77
CA GLN A 148 -2.43 0.48 -14.47
C GLN A 148 -1.46 1.17 -15.43
N LEU A 149 -0.30 0.56 -15.70
CA LEU A 149 0.69 1.10 -16.62
C LEU A 149 0.15 1.19 -18.05
N ARG A 150 -0.59 0.18 -18.51
CA ARG A 150 -1.30 0.20 -19.81
C ARG A 150 -2.38 1.28 -19.88
N SER A 151 -3.08 1.55 -18.78
CA SER A 151 -4.06 2.63 -18.73
C SER A 151 -3.38 3.99 -18.86
N ILE A 152 -2.25 4.19 -18.18
CA ILE A 152 -1.48 5.44 -18.22
C ILE A 152 -0.93 5.69 -19.62
N SER A 153 -0.38 4.67 -20.29
CA SER A 153 0.16 4.82 -21.64
C SER A 153 -0.90 5.22 -22.67
N LYS A 154 -2.15 4.76 -22.51
CA LYS A 154 -3.27 5.12 -23.39
C LYS A 154 -3.79 6.55 -23.18
N GLN A 155 -3.66 7.11 -21.99
CA GLN A 155 -4.16 8.45 -21.66
C GLN A 155 -3.17 9.56 -22.02
N GLN A 156 -1.90 9.22 -22.22
CA GLN A 156 -0.82 10.19 -22.49
C GLN A 156 -0.82 10.86 -23.89
N PRO A 157 -1.29 10.25 -24.99
CA PRO A 157 -1.44 10.95 -26.27
C PRO A 157 -2.35 12.19 -26.17
N ALA A 158 -3.36 12.17 -25.30
CA ALA A 158 -4.28 13.28 -25.08
C ALA A 158 -3.73 14.39 -24.17
N LEU A 159 -2.59 14.17 -23.50
CA LEU A 159 -1.98 15.10 -22.54
C LEU A 159 -0.81 15.91 -23.13
N ASN A 160 -0.45 15.67 -24.40
CA ASN A 160 0.66 16.32 -25.07
C ASN A 160 0.22 16.86 -26.45
N PRO A 161 -0.46 18.03 -26.51
CA PRO A 161 -0.95 18.59 -27.77
C PRO A 161 0.14 19.11 -28.72
N SER A 162 1.43 19.05 -28.34
CA SER A 162 2.54 19.55 -29.16
C SER A 162 3.03 18.59 -30.26
N VAL A 163 2.34 17.47 -30.48
CA VAL A 163 2.69 16.46 -31.50
C VAL A 163 1.50 16.15 -32.43
N ALA A 164 0.50 17.03 -32.48
CA ALA A 164 -0.61 16.98 -33.44
C ALA A 164 -0.55 18.17 -34.38
#